data_AF-A0A8J8BW98-F1
#
_entry.id   AF-A0A8J8BW98-F1
#
_cell.length_a   1.000
_cell.length_b   1.000
_cell.length_c   1.000
_cell.angle_alpha   90.00
_cell.angle_beta   90.00
_cell.angle_gamma   90.00
#
_symmetry.space_group_name_H-M   'P 1'
#
loop_
_entity.id
_entity.type
_entity.pdbx_description
1 polymer ?
#
loop_
_entity_poly.entity_id
_entity_poly.type
_entity_poly.pdbx_seq_one_letter_code
_entity_poly.pdbx_strand_id
1 'polypeptide(L)'
;VMLKDMVPVGSFGTTFLQIGDTKLFVIEVVGNLSRFTGEEVKTFIESFIIEKFIDTLADYTSFEVYRQTEETSTKIRAQLRTNLDRFGLEIVDMRIEGVTIPDDYKNKLFYLQRGVTAEQLVGKEVAEKFAEAIRDTKGGGAALGAGFMAIPYALQGATQMMTAPGAALVQCSKCSMQVPRSSRFCPNCGNSMGTVSAGIKCSKCGTEIPAGSKFCPNCGEKI
;
A
#
# COMPACT_ATOMS: atom_id res chain seq x y z
N VAL A 1 8.99 -0.01 16.26
CA VAL A 1 8.86 1.42 15.88
C VAL A 1 8.26 1.51 14.50
N MET A 2 7.30 2.41 14.29
CA MET A 2 6.86 2.77 12.94
C MET A 2 7.80 3.85 12.42
N LEU A 3 8.45 3.59 11.30
CA LEU A 3 9.35 4.53 10.64
C LEU A 3 8.56 5.58 9.84
N LYS A 4 9.28 6.61 9.36
CA LYS A 4 8.71 7.72 8.59
C LYS A 4 7.97 7.29 7.33
N ASP A 5 8.39 6.18 6.73
CA ASP A 5 7.78 5.56 5.56
C ASP A 5 6.69 4.54 5.91
N MET A 6 6.16 4.59 7.13
CA MET A 6 5.12 3.70 7.65
C MET A 6 5.51 2.22 7.62
N VAL A 7 6.81 1.92 7.71
CA VAL A 7 7.32 0.56 7.82
C VAL A 7 7.50 0.22 9.31
N PRO A 8 6.85 -0.84 9.82
CA PRO A 8 7.12 -1.34 11.15
C PRO A 8 8.50 -2.00 11.19
N VAL A 9 9.31 -1.58 12.15
CA VAL A 9 10.67 -2.05 12.34
C VAL A 9 10.95 -2.36 13.81
N GLY A 10 11.51 -3.53 14.06
CA GLY A 10 12.19 -3.88 15.31
C GLY A 10 13.68 -3.57 15.19
N SER A 11 14.30 -3.08 16.25
CA SER A 11 15.74 -2.84 16.32
C SER A 11 16.26 -3.44 17.61
N PHE A 12 17.45 -4.04 17.56
CA PHE A 12 18.16 -4.56 18.72
C PHE A 12 19.61 -4.11 18.69
N GLY A 13 20.21 -3.99 19.87
CA GLY A 13 21.54 -3.45 20.02
C GLY A 13 21.99 -3.36 21.46
N THR A 14 23.19 -2.83 21.64
CA THR A 14 23.86 -2.70 22.92
C THR A 14 24.19 -1.24 23.20
N THR A 15 24.01 -0.83 24.45
CA THR A 15 24.32 0.52 24.91
C THR A 15 25.14 0.45 26.19
N PHE A 16 26.25 1.16 26.23
CA PHE A 16 27.12 1.32 27.39
C PHE A 16 26.97 2.73 27.94
N LEU A 17 26.65 2.81 29.22
CA LEU A 17 26.39 4.06 29.93
C LEU A 17 27.31 4.17 31.13
N GLN A 18 27.70 5.39 31.43
CA GLN A 18 28.38 5.73 32.67
C GLN A 18 27.77 6.96 33.31
N ILE A 19 27.96 7.10 34.61
CA ILE A 19 27.61 8.32 35.33
C ILE A 19 28.75 9.31 35.11
N GLY A 20 28.50 10.36 34.33
CA GLY A 20 29.46 11.43 34.08
C GLY A 20 29.45 12.46 35.22
N ASP A 21 28.26 12.91 35.61
CA ASP A 21 28.08 13.84 36.74
C ASP A 21 27.21 13.20 37.83
N THR A 22 27.87 12.71 38.87
CA THR A 22 27.22 12.08 40.02
C THR A 22 26.27 13.03 40.76
N LYS A 23 26.60 14.32 40.84
CA LYS A 23 25.77 15.28 41.58
C LYS A 23 24.46 15.53 40.84
N LEU A 24 24.55 15.77 39.53
CA LEU A 24 23.39 15.97 38.68
C LEU A 24 22.51 14.71 38.64
N PHE A 25 23.13 13.54 38.49
CA PHE A 25 22.43 12.26 38.51
C PHE A 25 21.66 12.03 39.82
N VAL A 26 22.30 12.26 40.96
CA VAL A 26 21.64 12.08 42.26
C VAL A 26 20.48 13.06 42.45
N ILE A 27 20.58 14.29 41.95
CA ILE A 27 19.50 15.29 42.10
C ILE A 27 18.33 14.99 41.16
N GLU A 28 18.60 14.76 39.87
CA GLU A 28 17.55 14.65 38.85
C GLU A 28 16.91 13.25 38.81
N VAL A 29 17.71 12.20 39.00
CA VAL A 29 17.23 10.81 38.92
C VAL A 29 16.90 10.28 40.31
N VAL A 30 17.83 10.40 41.26
CA VAL A 30 17.69 9.85 42.63
C VAL A 30 17.01 10.84 43.59
N GLY A 31 16.78 12.08 43.19
CA GLY A 31 16.05 13.05 44.03
C GLY A 31 14.54 12.95 43.81
N ASN A 32 14.12 12.45 42.65
CA ASN A 32 12.74 12.50 42.19
C ASN A 32 11.92 11.26 42.57
N LEU A 33 12.56 10.08 42.73
CA LEU A 33 11.84 8.90 43.23
C LEU A 33 11.89 8.89 44.78
N SER A 34 10.91 8.26 45.42
CA SER A 34 10.77 8.32 46.90
C SER A 34 11.36 7.09 47.60
N ARG A 35 11.69 6.04 46.84
CA ARG A 35 12.39 4.82 47.26
C ARG A 35 13.18 4.29 46.06
N PHE A 36 14.37 3.74 46.29
CA PHE A 36 15.23 3.24 45.22
C PHE A 36 15.94 1.96 45.61
N THR A 37 15.85 0.98 44.73
CA THR A 37 16.84 -0.08 44.57
C THR A 37 17.65 0.16 43.30
N GLY A 38 18.84 -0.45 43.19
CA GLY A 38 19.64 -0.35 41.97
C GLY A 38 18.90 -0.86 40.71
N GLU A 39 17.97 -1.79 40.87
CA GLU A 39 17.14 -2.33 39.79
C GLU A 39 16.11 -1.32 39.27
N GLU A 40 15.48 -0.54 40.15
CA GLU A 40 14.52 0.49 39.76
C GLU A 40 15.21 1.61 38.97
N VAL A 41 16.40 2.03 39.41
CA VAL A 41 17.21 3.03 38.70
C VAL A 41 17.61 2.52 37.33
N LYS A 42 18.08 1.26 37.24
CA LYS A 42 18.43 0.64 35.97
C LYS A 42 17.23 0.61 35.01
N THR A 43 16.08 0.12 35.50
CA THR A 43 14.85 -0.01 34.69
C THR A 43 14.37 1.36 34.20
N PHE A 44 14.46 2.38 35.05
CA PHE A 44 14.15 3.76 34.68
C PHE A 44 15.04 4.27 33.55
N ILE A 45 16.36 4.10 33.67
CA ILE A 45 17.33 4.53 32.64
C ILE A 45 17.08 3.78 31.34
N GLU A 46 16.89 2.46 31.39
CA GLU A 46 16.58 1.64 30.22
C GLU A 46 15.29 2.11 29.53
N SER A 47 14.23 2.34 30.30
CA SER A 47 12.93 2.79 29.78
C SER A 47 13.04 4.17 29.10
N PHE A 48 13.75 5.10 29.74
CA PHE A 48 13.99 6.45 29.20
C PHE A 48 14.77 6.41 27.89
N ILE A 49 15.84 5.59 27.82
CA ILE A 49 16.64 5.45 26.60
C ILE A 49 15.83 4.80 25.49
N ILE A 50 15.06 3.75 25.80
CA ILE A 50 14.20 3.08 24.82
C ILE A 50 13.16 4.05 24.27
N GLU A 51 12.50 4.85 25.11
CA GLU A 51 11.53 5.86 24.69
C GLU A 51 12.16 6.85 23.71
N LYS A 52 13.28 7.49 24.11
CA LYS A 52 13.95 8.47 23.25
C LYS A 52 14.55 7.86 22.00
N PHE A 53 15.02 6.62 22.07
CA PHE A 53 15.48 5.89 20.90
C PHE A 53 14.34 5.64 19.92
N ILE A 54 13.16 5.23 20.41
CA ILE A 54 11.97 4.99 19.58
C ILE A 54 11.54 6.27 18.87
N ASP A 55 11.43 7.38 19.62
CA ASP A 55 11.04 8.68 19.08
C ASP A 55 12.00 9.12 17.97
N THR A 56 13.31 8.98 18.24
CA THR A 56 14.35 9.38 17.30
C THR A 56 14.39 8.47 16.07
N LEU A 57 14.23 7.16 16.26
CA LEU A 57 14.26 6.18 15.18
C LEU A 57 13.08 6.37 14.22
N ALA A 58 11.92 6.82 14.71
CA ALA A 58 10.72 7.05 13.91
C ALA A 58 10.92 8.10 12.80
N ASP A 59 11.86 9.04 12.96
CA ASP A 59 12.16 10.07 11.95
C ASP A 59 12.93 9.55 10.73
N TYR A 60 13.53 8.36 10.85
CA TYR A 60 14.29 7.74 9.77
C TYR A 60 13.41 6.89 8.87
N THR A 61 13.84 6.74 7.62
CA THR A 61 13.23 5.84 6.64
C THR A 61 13.79 4.42 6.78
N SER A 62 13.05 3.42 6.30
CA SER A 62 13.55 2.03 6.27
C SER A 62 14.89 1.94 5.52
N PHE A 63 15.10 2.71 4.46
CA PHE A 63 16.36 2.68 3.72
C PHE A 63 17.57 3.11 4.56
N GLU A 64 17.46 4.23 5.28
CA GLU A 64 18.54 4.78 6.12
C GLU A 64 18.91 3.79 7.23
N VAL A 65 17.90 3.23 7.89
CA VAL A 65 18.08 2.28 8.99
C VAL A 65 18.73 0.97 8.52
N TYR A 66 18.39 0.50 7.31
CA TYR A 66 18.88 -0.78 6.77
C TYR A 66 20.23 -0.70 6.05
N ARG A 67 20.46 0.35 5.26
CA ARG A 67 21.71 0.49 4.47
C ARG A 67 22.78 1.27 5.22
N GLN A 68 22.39 2.16 6.11
CA GLN A 68 23.28 3.09 6.79
C GLN A 68 23.13 2.96 8.31
N THR A 69 23.11 1.72 8.81
CA THR A 69 22.92 1.44 10.25
C THR A 69 23.99 2.13 11.11
N GLU A 70 25.25 2.16 10.67
CA GLU A 70 26.35 2.83 11.38
C GLU A 70 26.15 4.36 11.44
N GLU A 71 25.81 4.99 10.32
CA GLU A 71 25.55 6.44 10.26
C GLU A 71 24.32 6.81 11.09
N THR A 72 23.26 6.02 10.98
CA THR A 72 22.03 6.17 11.75
C THR A 72 22.31 6.01 13.25
N SER A 73 23.10 5.01 13.64
CA SER A 73 23.50 4.81 15.05
C SER A 73 24.30 5.99 15.60
N THR A 74 25.17 6.60 14.77
CA THR A 74 25.96 7.78 15.16
C THR A 74 25.08 9.00 15.38
N LYS A 75 24.12 9.25 14.47
CA LYS A 75 23.17 10.37 14.59
C LYS A 75 22.26 10.21 15.80
N ILE A 76 21.69 9.01 15.97
CA ILE A 76 20.84 8.69 17.13
C ILE A 76 21.63 8.86 18.44
N ARG A 77 22.88 8.37 18.49
CA ARG A 77 23.76 8.54 19.65
C ARG A 77 23.97 10.01 20.00
N ALA A 78 24.23 10.87 19.01
CA ALA A 78 24.44 12.30 19.23
C ALA A 78 23.18 12.99 19.82
N GLN A 79 22.00 12.63 19.33
CA GLN A 79 20.73 13.16 19.82
C GLN A 79 20.40 12.64 21.23
N LEU A 80 20.64 11.36 21.50
CA LEU A 80 20.44 10.79 22.83
C LEU A 80 21.42 11.34 23.87
N ARG A 81 22.67 11.63 23.49
CA ARG A 81 23.66 12.27 24.38
C ARG A 81 23.13 13.58 24.96
N THR A 82 22.60 14.45 24.10
CA THR A 82 22.04 15.74 24.53
C THR A 82 20.90 15.56 25.55
N ASN A 83 20.11 14.50 25.43
CA ASN A 83 19.02 14.21 26.36
C ASN A 83 19.50 13.62 27.69
N LEU A 84 20.55 12.79 27.65
CA LEU A 84 21.09 12.09 28.82
C LEU A 84 22.03 12.95 29.66
N ASP A 85 22.74 13.89 29.04
CA ASP A 85 23.63 14.82 29.73
C ASP A 85 22.86 15.63 30.80
N ARG A 86 21.57 15.91 30.56
CA ARG A 86 20.68 16.60 31.50
C ARG A 86 20.45 15.83 32.81
N PHE A 87 20.66 14.53 32.80
CA PHE A 87 20.53 13.64 33.95
C PHE A 87 21.90 13.22 34.50
N GLY A 88 23.00 13.81 34.04
CA GLY A 88 24.37 13.42 34.44
C GLY A 88 24.82 12.07 33.88
N LEU A 89 24.13 11.54 32.87
CA LEU A 89 24.43 10.27 32.22
C LEU A 89 25.20 10.49 30.93
N GLU A 90 26.27 9.73 30.73
CA GLU A 90 27.07 9.77 29.51
C GLU A 90 26.95 8.45 28.75
N ILE A 91 26.68 8.54 27.44
CA ILE A 91 26.80 7.39 26.53
C ILE A 91 28.27 7.18 26.18
N VAL A 92 28.82 6.06 26.64
CA VAL A 92 30.18 5.60 26.27
C VAL A 92 30.15 5.04 24.86
N ASP A 93 29.23 4.12 24.59
CA ASP A 93 29.06 3.54 23.27
C ASP A 93 27.61 3.07 23.07
N MET A 94 27.14 3.13 21.83
CA MET A 94 25.80 2.68 21.47
C MET A 94 25.81 2.13 20.06
N ARG A 95 25.42 0.88 19.91
CA ARG A 95 25.48 0.17 18.63
C ARG A 95 24.16 -0.49 18.34
N ILE A 96 23.66 -0.28 17.13
CA ILE A 96 22.53 -1.02 16.59
C ILE A 96 23.12 -2.27 15.93
N GLU A 97 22.78 -3.44 16.47
CA GLU A 97 23.31 -4.73 15.99
C GLU A 97 22.50 -5.24 14.80
N GLY A 98 21.20 -4.97 14.79
CA GLY A 98 20.36 -5.40 13.70
C GLY A 98 18.94 -4.87 13.77
N VAL A 99 18.27 -5.04 12.63
CA VAL A 99 16.99 -4.44 12.34
C VAL A 99 16.08 -5.49 11.69
N THR A 100 14.92 -5.71 12.29
CA THR A 100 13.93 -6.70 11.88
C THR A 100 12.73 -6.00 11.25
N ILE A 101 12.43 -6.30 9.99
CA ILE A 101 11.17 -5.94 9.32
C ILE A 101 10.27 -7.19 9.30
N PRO A 102 8.96 -7.08 9.58
CA PRO A 102 8.00 -8.16 9.37
C PRO A 102 7.94 -8.61 7.90
N ASP A 103 7.78 -9.91 7.64
CA ASP A 103 7.91 -10.48 6.29
C ASP A 103 6.91 -9.89 5.27
N ASP A 104 5.71 -9.51 5.71
CA ASP A 104 4.68 -8.86 4.88
C ASP A 104 5.19 -7.57 4.20
N TYR A 105 6.10 -6.86 4.86
CA TYR A 105 6.67 -5.59 4.39
C TYR A 105 7.95 -5.80 3.59
N LYS A 106 8.72 -6.87 3.84
CA LYS A 106 9.94 -7.18 3.07
C LYS A 106 9.62 -7.34 1.58
N ASN A 107 8.55 -8.07 1.26
CA ASN A 107 8.14 -8.28 -0.12
C ASN A 107 7.73 -6.97 -0.79
N LYS A 108 6.95 -6.14 -0.10
CA LYS A 108 6.51 -4.83 -0.61
C LYS A 108 7.67 -3.87 -0.83
N LEU A 109 8.61 -3.79 0.12
CA LEU A 109 9.83 -2.99 0.00
C LEU A 109 10.74 -3.46 -1.15
N PHE A 110 10.90 -4.77 -1.33
CA PHE A 110 11.67 -5.34 -2.44
C PHE A 110 11.13 -4.92 -3.81
N TYR A 111 9.80 -4.93 -3.97
CA TYR A 111 9.17 -4.54 -5.22
C TYR A 111 9.21 -3.02 -5.46
N LEU A 112 9.00 -2.21 -4.42
CA LEU A 112 9.17 -0.75 -4.50
C LEU A 112 10.61 -0.37 -4.90
N GLN A 113 11.62 -1.09 -4.39
CA GLN A 113 13.03 -0.88 -4.74
C GLN A 113 13.35 -1.18 -6.23
N ARG A 114 12.54 -2.01 -6.91
CA ARG A 114 12.70 -2.28 -8.35
C ARG A 114 11.93 -1.32 -9.25
N GLY A 115 11.36 -0.25 -8.69
CA GLY A 115 10.58 0.75 -9.45
C GLY A 115 9.23 0.23 -9.93
N VAL A 116 8.73 -0.84 -9.30
CA VAL A 116 7.40 -1.39 -9.57
C VAL A 116 6.38 -0.43 -8.94
N THR A 117 5.47 0.11 -9.74
CA THR A 117 4.44 1.03 -9.22
C THR A 117 3.46 0.27 -8.32
N ALA A 118 2.80 0.99 -7.41
CA ALA A 118 1.85 0.40 -6.47
C ALA A 118 0.76 -0.43 -7.16
N GLU A 119 0.34 -0.06 -8.37
CA GLU A 119 -0.65 -0.78 -9.17
C GLU A 119 -0.15 -2.16 -9.65
N GLN A 120 1.12 -2.25 -10.04
CA GLN A 120 1.73 -3.51 -10.48
C GLN A 120 1.98 -4.46 -9.31
N LEU A 121 2.17 -3.91 -8.11
CA LEU A 121 2.29 -4.63 -6.85
C LEU A 121 0.97 -5.30 -6.44
N VAL A 122 -0.14 -4.56 -6.52
CA VAL A 122 -1.48 -5.09 -6.25
C VAL A 122 -1.81 -6.24 -7.20
N GLY A 123 -1.46 -6.11 -8.49
CA GLY A 123 -1.66 -7.18 -9.47
C GLY A 123 -0.91 -8.47 -9.13
N LYS A 124 0.32 -8.37 -8.60
CA LYS A 124 1.11 -9.53 -8.17
C LYS A 124 0.59 -10.15 -6.88
N GLU A 125 0.21 -9.34 -5.89
CA GLU A 125 -0.34 -9.83 -4.62
C GLU A 125 -1.64 -10.61 -4.84
N VAL A 126 -2.50 -10.13 -5.74
CA VAL A 126 -3.74 -10.82 -6.14
C VAL A 126 -3.42 -12.14 -6.84
N ALA A 127 -2.42 -12.17 -7.72
CA ALA A 127 -2.01 -13.38 -8.42
C ALA A 127 -1.40 -14.44 -7.47
N GLU A 128 -0.62 -14.03 -6.48
CA GLU A 128 -0.04 -14.93 -5.47
C GLU A 128 -1.12 -15.52 -4.56
N LYS A 129 -2.03 -14.69 -4.03
CA LYS A 129 -3.17 -15.18 -3.22
C LYS A 129 -4.08 -16.13 -4.01
N PHE A 130 -4.24 -15.87 -5.30
CA PHE A 130 -4.97 -16.77 -6.20
C PHE A 130 -4.22 -18.11 -6.42
N ALA A 131 -2.90 -18.06 -6.63
CA ALA A 131 -2.08 -19.26 -6.76
C ALA A 131 -2.06 -20.10 -5.46
N GLU A 132 -2.07 -19.44 -4.31
CA GLU A 132 -2.15 -20.09 -3.00
C GLU A 132 -3.52 -20.75 -2.78
N ALA A 133 -4.61 -20.08 -3.14
CA ALA A 133 -5.96 -20.67 -3.11
C ALA A 133 -6.10 -21.90 -4.05
N ILE A 134 -5.40 -21.90 -5.19
CA ILE A 134 -5.30 -23.05 -6.09
C ILE A 134 -4.42 -24.16 -5.50
N ARG A 135 -3.35 -23.79 -4.78
CA ARG A 135 -2.41 -24.75 -4.20
C ARG A 135 -2.98 -25.46 -2.97
N ASP A 136 -3.78 -24.76 -2.15
CA ASP A 136 -4.45 -25.33 -0.97
C ASP A 136 -5.68 -26.16 -1.32
N THR A 137 -6.21 -26.03 -2.53
CA THR A 137 -7.22 -26.95 -3.07
C THR A 137 -6.54 -28.23 -3.58
N LYS A 138 -6.08 -29.08 -2.66
CA LYS A 138 -5.61 -30.44 -2.95
C LYS A 138 -6.72 -31.29 -3.57
N GLY A 139 -6.79 -31.32 -4.90
CA GLY A 139 -7.67 -32.20 -5.65
C GLY A 139 -8.22 -31.53 -6.91
N GLY A 140 -7.62 -31.84 -8.05
CA GLY A 140 -7.91 -31.28 -9.38
C GLY A 140 -9.30 -31.58 -9.95
N GLY A 141 -10.36 -31.10 -9.31
CA GLY A 141 -11.74 -31.21 -9.80
C GLY A 141 -12.62 -29.98 -9.53
N ALA A 142 -12.22 -29.08 -8.63
CA ALA A 142 -13.00 -27.88 -8.28
C ALA A 142 -12.49 -26.58 -8.92
N ALA A 143 -11.44 -26.65 -9.75
CA ALA A 143 -10.80 -25.47 -10.37
C ALA A 143 -11.68 -24.75 -11.41
N LEU A 144 -12.74 -25.38 -11.90
CA LEU A 144 -13.65 -24.78 -12.89
C LEU A 144 -14.81 -23.99 -12.27
N GLY A 145 -15.14 -24.22 -10.99
CA GLY A 145 -16.28 -23.56 -10.32
C GLY A 145 -15.90 -22.26 -9.58
N ALA A 146 -14.79 -22.28 -8.83
CA ALA A 146 -14.29 -21.10 -8.13
C ALA A 146 -13.52 -20.15 -9.06
N GLY A 147 -12.88 -20.68 -10.12
CA GLY A 147 -12.22 -19.90 -11.15
C GLY A 147 -13.19 -19.04 -11.97
N PHE A 148 -14.48 -19.36 -12.00
CA PHE A 148 -15.51 -18.61 -12.73
C PHE A 148 -16.11 -17.43 -11.93
N MET A 149 -16.13 -17.53 -10.59
CA MET A 149 -16.66 -16.46 -9.72
C MET A 149 -15.62 -15.36 -9.42
N ALA A 150 -14.35 -15.61 -9.73
CA ALA A 150 -13.26 -14.62 -9.67
C ALA A 150 -13.02 -13.88 -11.00
N ILE A 151 -13.63 -14.33 -12.11
CA ILE A 151 -13.56 -13.64 -13.40
C ILE A 151 -14.13 -12.23 -13.34
N PRO A 152 -15.26 -11.91 -12.64
CA PRO A 152 -15.74 -10.54 -12.59
C PRO A 152 -14.74 -9.59 -11.91
N TYR A 153 -14.04 -10.04 -10.86
CA TYR A 153 -13.09 -9.21 -10.14
C TYR A 153 -11.72 -9.10 -10.84
N ALA A 154 -11.25 -10.16 -11.51
CA ALA A 154 -10.04 -10.11 -12.34
C ALA A 154 -10.25 -9.36 -13.67
N LEU A 155 -11.46 -9.45 -14.26
CA LEU A 155 -11.83 -8.72 -15.47
C LEU A 155 -12.16 -7.25 -15.18
N GLN A 156 -12.62 -6.90 -13.97
CA GLN A 156 -12.73 -5.49 -13.54
C GLN A 156 -11.38 -4.79 -13.41
N GLY A 157 -10.32 -5.49 -12.97
CA GLY A 157 -8.96 -4.95 -12.94
C GLY A 157 -8.29 -4.90 -14.33
N ALA A 158 -8.55 -5.89 -15.19
CA ALA A 158 -7.96 -5.95 -16.52
C ALA A 158 -8.65 -5.02 -17.56
N THR A 159 -9.89 -4.59 -17.31
CA THR A 159 -10.59 -3.63 -18.20
C THR A 159 -10.10 -2.19 -18.06
N GLN A 160 -9.27 -1.89 -17.05
CA GLN A 160 -8.65 -0.57 -16.91
C GLN A 160 -7.30 -0.41 -17.63
N MET A 161 -6.75 -1.45 -18.26
CA MET A 161 -5.44 -1.38 -18.92
C MET A 161 -5.42 -1.71 -20.42
N MET A 162 -6.58 -1.76 -21.07
CA MET A 162 -6.67 -1.80 -22.54
C MET A 162 -7.63 -0.74 -23.08
N THR A 163 -7.25 0.53 -22.91
CA THR A 163 -7.74 1.62 -23.76
C THR A 163 -6.69 1.94 -24.82
N ALA A 164 -6.75 1.20 -25.93
CA ALA A 164 -6.71 1.73 -27.30
C ALA A 164 -6.45 0.58 -28.28
N PRO A 165 -7.37 0.39 -29.23
CA PRO A 165 -6.97 0.70 -30.59
C PRO A 165 -7.87 1.81 -31.15
N GLY A 166 -7.26 2.70 -31.94
CA GLY A 166 -7.84 3.96 -32.41
C GLY A 166 -9.29 3.86 -32.88
N ALA A 167 -10.21 4.29 -32.03
CA ALA A 167 -11.54 4.69 -32.44
C ALA A 167 -11.48 6.19 -32.70
N ALA A 168 -11.71 6.62 -33.95
CA ALA A 168 -11.92 8.02 -34.26
C ALA A 168 -13.02 8.56 -33.31
N LEU A 169 -12.65 9.49 -32.43
CA LEU A 169 -13.56 10.10 -31.46
C LEU A 169 -14.36 11.19 -32.16
N VAL A 170 -15.67 11.20 -31.99
CA VAL A 170 -16.56 12.28 -32.43
C VAL A 170 -17.07 13.02 -31.19
N GLN A 171 -17.04 14.35 -31.21
CA GLN A 171 -17.61 15.14 -30.13
C GLN A 171 -19.14 15.13 -30.21
N CYS A 172 -19.78 14.86 -29.08
CA CYS A 172 -21.22 14.99 -28.96
C CYS A 172 -21.63 16.46 -29.09
N SER A 173 -22.56 16.76 -30.00
CA SER A 173 -23.03 18.12 -30.29
C SER A 173 -23.80 18.80 -29.15
N LYS A 174 -24.23 18.05 -28.12
CA LYS A 174 -25.02 18.58 -26.99
C LYS A 174 -24.25 18.72 -25.69
N CYS A 175 -23.30 17.84 -25.41
CA CYS A 175 -22.55 17.85 -24.15
C CYS A 175 -21.04 17.97 -24.35
N SER A 176 -20.57 18.14 -25.58
CA SER A 176 -19.17 18.34 -25.99
C SER A 176 -18.20 17.23 -25.58
N MET A 177 -18.73 16.11 -25.06
CA MET A 177 -17.95 14.97 -24.62
C MET A 177 -17.52 14.12 -25.81
N GLN A 178 -16.28 13.64 -25.79
CA GLN A 178 -15.72 12.80 -26.85
C GLN A 178 -16.26 11.38 -26.69
N VAL A 179 -16.93 10.90 -27.73
CA VAL A 179 -17.55 9.58 -27.75
C VAL A 179 -17.00 8.83 -28.97
N PRO A 180 -16.72 7.53 -28.88
CA PRO A 180 -16.27 6.77 -30.04
C PRO A 180 -17.29 6.87 -31.18
N ARG A 181 -16.82 7.04 -32.43
CA ARG A 181 -17.70 7.18 -33.61
C ARG A 181 -18.58 5.94 -33.88
N SER A 182 -18.29 4.82 -33.22
CA SER A 182 -19.15 3.63 -33.22
C SER A 182 -20.38 3.74 -32.29
N SER A 183 -20.46 4.76 -31.45
CA SER A 183 -21.55 4.94 -30.48
C SER A 183 -22.75 5.63 -31.12
N ARG A 184 -23.86 4.89 -31.24
CA ARG A 184 -25.14 5.41 -31.76
C ARG A 184 -25.79 6.44 -30.84
N PHE A 185 -25.49 6.41 -29.55
CA PHE A 185 -26.00 7.33 -28.53
C PHE A 185 -24.86 7.82 -27.66
N CYS A 186 -24.91 9.09 -27.25
CA CYS A 186 -23.96 9.62 -26.28
C CYS A 186 -24.22 9.01 -24.90
N PRO A 187 -23.24 8.35 -24.27
CA PRO A 187 -23.40 7.72 -22.96
C PRO A 187 -23.61 8.72 -21.82
N ASN A 188 -23.28 10.00 -22.02
CA ASN A 188 -23.43 11.03 -21.00
C ASN A 188 -24.77 11.79 -21.08
N CYS A 189 -25.24 12.10 -22.29
CA CYS A 189 -26.45 12.93 -22.45
C CYS A 189 -27.58 12.26 -23.24
N GLY A 190 -27.42 10.99 -23.63
CA GLY A 190 -28.44 10.19 -24.34
C GLY A 190 -28.71 10.60 -25.79
N ASN A 191 -28.00 11.59 -26.33
CA ASN A 191 -28.29 12.14 -27.65
C ASN A 191 -27.83 11.19 -28.78
N SER A 192 -28.69 10.95 -29.78
CA SER A 192 -28.42 10.05 -30.90
C SER A 192 -27.47 10.69 -31.92
N MET A 193 -26.36 10.00 -32.24
CA MET A 193 -25.27 10.50 -33.10
C MET A 193 -25.25 9.87 -34.50
N GLY A 194 -26.29 9.11 -34.87
CA GLY A 194 -26.70 8.72 -36.23
C GLY A 194 -25.64 8.40 -37.29
N THR A 195 -25.48 7.10 -37.60
CA THR A 195 -25.40 6.64 -39.00
C THR A 195 -26.19 5.36 -39.18
N VAL A 196 -27.10 5.42 -40.15
CA VAL A 196 -28.11 4.43 -40.52
C VAL A 196 -27.46 3.32 -41.34
N SER A 197 -27.70 2.06 -40.96
CA SER A 197 -27.70 0.94 -41.91
C SER A 197 -29.11 0.37 -41.89
N ALA A 198 -29.75 0.42 -43.05
CA ALA A 198 -31.17 0.18 -43.29
C ALA A 198 -31.71 -1.02 -42.51
N GLY A 199 -32.50 -0.72 -41.47
CA GLY A 199 -33.24 -1.70 -40.69
C GLY A 199 -34.69 -1.76 -41.15
N ILE A 200 -35.24 -2.97 -41.20
CA ILE A 200 -36.66 -3.20 -41.45
C ILE A 200 -37.44 -2.70 -40.23
N LYS A 201 -38.50 -1.91 -40.44
CA LYS A 201 -39.36 -1.43 -39.34
C LYS A 201 -40.26 -2.55 -38.85
N CYS A 202 -40.27 -2.76 -37.54
CA CYS A 202 -41.21 -3.68 -36.90
C CYS A 202 -42.66 -3.23 -37.11
N SER A 203 -43.49 -4.08 -37.69
CA SER A 203 -44.90 -3.79 -37.96
C SER A 203 -45.74 -3.51 -36.70
N LYS A 204 -45.27 -3.93 -35.51
CA LYS A 204 -46.02 -3.81 -34.25
C LYS A 204 -45.53 -2.68 -33.34
N CYS A 205 -44.23 -2.46 -33.23
CA CYS A 205 -43.65 -1.45 -32.34
C CYS A 205 -42.95 -0.29 -33.07
N GLY A 206 -42.91 -0.31 -34.40
CA GLY A 206 -42.31 0.73 -35.24
C GLY A 206 -40.78 0.87 -35.12
N THR A 207 -40.14 0.05 -34.29
CA THR A 207 -38.68 0.11 -34.05
C THR A 207 -37.94 -0.45 -35.27
N GLU A 208 -36.85 0.20 -35.67
CA GLU A 208 -35.99 -0.25 -36.76
C GLU A 208 -35.11 -1.42 -36.31
N ILE A 209 -35.21 -2.53 -37.03
CA ILE A 209 -34.57 -3.80 -36.72
C ILE A 209 -33.52 -4.11 -37.78
N PRO A 210 -32.29 -4.50 -37.42
CA PRO A 210 -31.26 -4.85 -38.38
C PRO A 210 -31.70 -6.02 -39.29
N ALA A 211 -31.40 -5.91 -40.58
CA ALA A 211 -31.74 -6.92 -41.58
C ALA A 211 -31.11 -8.29 -41.24
N GLY A 212 -31.93 -9.34 -41.21
CA GLY A 212 -31.53 -10.71 -40.82
C GLY A 212 -32.08 -11.18 -39.46
N SER A 213 -32.82 -10.33 -38.74
CA SER A 213 -33.43 -10.66 -37.46
C SER A 213 -34.72 -11.46 -37.63
N LYS A 214 -34.82 -12.67 -37.07
CA LYS A 214 -36.07 -13.48 -37.09
C LYS A 214 -37.13 -12.98 -36.10
N PHE A 215 -36.74 -12.18 -35.11
CA PHE A 215 -37.61 -11.67 -34.05
C PHE A 215 -37.21 -10.25 -33.68
N CYS A 216 -38.19 -9.46 -33.23
CA CYS A 216 -38.00 -8.10 -32.77
C CYS A 216 -37.33 -8.10 -31.39
N PRO A 217 -36.14 -7.50 -31.25
CA PRO A 217 -35.47 -7.43 -29.95
C PRO A 217 -36.19 -6.54 -28.93
N ASN A 218 -37.14 -5.70 -29.37
CA ASN A 218 -37.85 -4.77 -28.49
C ASN A 218 -39.22 -5.31 -28.02
N CYS A 219 -40.00 -5.93 -28.91
CA CYS A 219 -41.34 -6.41 -28.57
C CYS A 219 -41.55 -7.93 -28.69
N GLY A 220 -40.51 -8.69 -29.08
CA GLY A 220 -40.55 -10.14 -29.22
C GLY A 220 -41.35 -10.67 -30.42
N GLU A 221 -41.97 -9.77 -31.22
CA GLU A 221 -42.75 -10.15 -32.40
C GLU A 221 -41.85 -10.72 -33.51
N LYS A 222 -42.32 -11.72 -34.24
CA LYS A 222 -41.56 -12.31 -35.34
C LYS A 222 -41.52 -11.34 -36.54
N ILE A 223 -40.34 -11.14 -37.14
CA ILE A 223 -40.08 -10.18 -38.25
C ILE A 223 -39.92 -10.90 -39.57
#